data_AF-A0A1T1HQU0-F1
#
_entry.id   AF-A0A1T1HQU0-F1
#
_cell.length_a   1.000
_cell.length_b   1.000
_cell.length_c   1.000
_cell.angle_alpha   90.00
_cell.angle_beta   90.00
_cell.angle_gamma   90.00
#
_symmetry.space_group_name_H-M   'P 1'
#
loop_
_entity.id
_entity.type
_entity.pdbx_description
1 polymer ?
#
loop_
_entity_poly.entity_id
_entity_poly.type
_entity_poly.pdbx_seq_one_letter_code
_entity_poly.pdbx_strand_id
1 'polypeptide(L)'
;MNAKDIPLDPASRWEWIKYQLRIRGSSAAQLARQLGITDRAIRATKERPYPRVERAIAAALETVPAKLWPERWNGDDTPKRLRPNRAEQSVSAQYTEYPKDSVYRPVPHRKTQAEV
;
A
#
# COMPACT_ATOMS: atom_id res chain seq x y z
N MET A 1 10.20 -0.86 22.26
CA MET A 1 10.78 -1.88 21.35
C MET A 1 11.96 -1.27 20.61
N ASN A 2 13.17 -1.82 20.80
CA ASN A 2 14.41 -1.25 20.26
C ASN A 2 14.44 -1.38 18.74
N ALA A 3 14.78 -0.29 18.05
CA ALA A 3 14.97 -0.26 16.59
C ALA A 3 16.10 -1.17 16.10
N LYS A 4 16.96 -1.60 17.01
CA LYS A 4 18.23 -2.28 16.74
C LYS A 4 18.07 -3.76 16.35
N ASP A 5 16.87 -4.33 16.51
CA ASP A 5 16.61 -5.76 16.26
C ASP A 5 15.95 -6.05 14.90
N ILE A 6 15.74 -5.03 14.05
CA ILE A 6 15.10 -5.22 12.74
C ILE A 6 16.15 -5.69 11.73
N PRO A 7 16.03 -6.90 11.15
CA PRO A 7 16.99 -7.38 10.17
C PRO A 7 17.01 -6.51 8.91
N LEU A 8 18.22 -6.21 8.42
CA LEU A 8 18.43 -5.47 7.16
C LEU A 8 18.07 -6.32 5.95
N ASP A 9 18.31 -7.63 5.99
CA ASP A 9 17.96 -8.56 4.92
C ASP A 9 16.42 -8.68 4.76
N PRO A 10 15.86 -8.49 3.55
CA PRO A 10 14.42 -8.51 3.33
C PRO A 10 13.72 -9.82 3.74
N ALA A 11 14.38 -10.97 3.55
CA ALA A 11 13.79 -12.27 3.89
C ALA A 11 13.75 -12.44 5.42
N SER A 12 14.86 -12.17 6.08
CA SER A 12 14.98 -12.19 7.54
C SER A 12 14.01 -11.20 8.20
N ARG A 13 13.85 -10.01 7.61
CA ARG A 13 12.90 -9.00 8.07
C ARG A 13 11.46 -9.47 7.96
N TRP A 14 11.11 -10.17 6.88
CA TRP A 14 9.76 -10.72 6.72
C TRP A 14 9.45 -11.79 7.77
N GLU A 15 10.41 -12.66 8.08
CA GLU A 15 10.27 -13.64 9.17
C GLU A 15 10.09 -12.94 10.52
N TRP A 16 10.88 -11.90 10.79
CA TRP A 16 10.75 -11.08 11.99
C TRP A 16 9.36 -10.42 12.09
N ILE A 17 8.84 -9.84 11.00
CA ILE A 17 7.48 -9.25 10.96
C ILE A 17 6.44 -10.31 11.29
N LYS A 18 6.52 -11.51 10.68
CA LYS A 18 5.60 -12.61 10.97
C LYS A 18 5.65 -13.03 12.44
N TYR A 19 6.85 -13.11 13.01
CA TYR A 19 7.04 -13.44 14.41
C TYR A 19 6.41 -12.40 15.33
N GLN A 20 6.65 -11.11 15.06
CA GLN A 20 6.06 -10.00 15.84
C GLN A 20 4.54 -9.98 15.75
N LEU A 21 3.97 -10.22 14.56
CA LEU A 21 2.52 -10.33 14.41
C LEU A 21 1.97 -11.48 15.26
N ARG A 22 2.63 -12.65 15.27
CA ARG A 22 2.21 -13.82 16.06
C ARG A 22 2.24 -13.55 17.56
N ILE A 23 3.28 -12.87 18.06
CA ILE A 23 3.36 -12.48 19.48
C ILE A 23 2.18 -11.59 19.87
N ARG A 24 1.79 -10.68 18.98
CA ARG A 24 0.67 -9.76 19.17
C ARG A 24 -0.70 -10.39 18.89
N GLY A 25 -0.77 -11.71 18.72
CA GLY A 25 -2.01 -12.44 18.42
C GLY A 25 -2.62 -12.09 17.05
N SER A 26 -1.86 -11.44 16.17
CA SER A 26 -2.28 -11.05 14.83
C SER A 26 -1.67 -11.97 13.77
N SER A 27 -2.28 -11.98 12.58
CA SER A 27 -1.76 -12.74 11.44
C SER A 27 -1.93 -11.97 10.15
N ALA A 28 -1.19 -12.36 9.10
CA ALA A 28 -1.38 -11.81 7.77
C ALA A 28 -2.83 -12.00 7.30
N ALA A 29 -3.45 -13.15 7.57
CA ALA A 29 -4.85 -13.40 7.23
C ALA A 29 -5.82 -12.44 7.97
N GLN A 30 -5.57 -12.15 9.24
CA GLN A 30 -6.38 -11.21 10.02
C GLN A 30 -6.25 -9.78 9.51
N LEU A 31 -5.03 -9.34 9.22
CA LEU A 31 -4.76 -8.05 8.57
C LEU A 31 -5.45 -7.95 7.21
N ALA A 32 -5.47 -9.03 6.43
CA ALA A 32 -6.13 -9.09 5.14
C ALA A 32 -7.64 -8.86 5.29
N ARG A 33 -8.27 -9.51 6.27
CA ARG A 33 -9.69 -9.32 6.59
C ARG A 33 -9.99 -7.87 7.02
N GLN A 34 -9.15 -7.29 7.87
CA GLN A 34 -9.32 -5.89 8.32
C GLN A 34 -9.21 -4.89 7.17
N LEU A 35 -8.34 -5.15 6.19
CA LEU A 35 -8.11 -4.29 5.05
C LEU A 35 -9.05 -4.56 3.85
N GLY A 36 -9.81 -5.66 3.89
CA GLY A 36 -10.61 -6.14 2.76
C GLY A 36 -9.79 -6.59 1.56
N ILE A 37 -8.58 -7.12 1.78
CA ILE A 37 -7.66 -7.60 0.73
C ILE A 37 -7.35 -9.08 0.91
N THR A 38 -6.70 -9.69 -0.09
CA THR A 38 -6.27 -11.09 -0.01
C THR A 38 -4.98 -11.23 0.81
N ASP A 39 -4.81 -12.36 1.51
CA ASP A 39 -3.57 -12.69 2.23
C ASP A 39 -2.33 -12.67 1.31
N ARG A 40 -2.53 -13.07 0.03
CA ARG A 40 -1.50 -12.97 -1.01
C ARG A 40 -1.01 -11.53 -1.21
N ALA A 41 -1.91 -10.54 -1.15
CA ALA A 41 -1.54 -9.14 -1.28
C ALA A 41 -0.64 -8.68 -0.13
N ILE A 42 -0.83 -9.23 1.07
CA ILE A 42 0.03 -8.96 2.22
C ILE A 42 1.40 -9.60 2.04
N ARG A 43 1.46 -10.88 1.63
CA ARG A 43 2.73 -11.56 1.37
C ARG A 43 3.54 -10.92 0.25
N ALA A 44 2.88 -10.34 -0.75
CA ALA A 44 3.56 -9.64 -1.84
C ALA A 44 4.37 -8.42 -1.38
N THR A 45 4.06 -7.86 -0.19
CA THR A 45 4.76 -6.71 0.41
C THR A 45 6.24 -6.97 0.66
N LYS A 46 6.64 -8.24 0.86
CA LYS A 46 8.05 -8.59 1.07
C LYS A 46 8.92 -8.25 -0.16
N GLU A 47 8.37 -8.42 -1.36
CA GLU A 47 9.08 -8.20 -2.64
C GLU A 47 8.76 -6.82 -3.21
N ARG A 48 7.47 -6.45 -3.23
CA ARG A 48 6.97 -5.27 -3.92
C ARG A 48 6.53 -4.20 -2.94
N PRO A 49 6.90 -2.92 -3.17
CA PRO A 49 6.49 -1.82 -2.31
C PRO A 49 4.97 -1.65 -2.37
N TYR A 50 4.31 -1.78 -1.22
CA TYR A 50 2.87 -1.65 -1.08
C TYR A 50 2.51 -0.73 0.10
N PRO A 51 2.52 0.60 -0.10
CA PRO A 51 2.42 1.57 0.99
C PRO A 51 1.18 1.45 1.87
N ARG A 52 0.05 1.01 1.30
CA ARG A 52 -1.20 0.78 2.04
C ARG A 52 -1.08 -0.41 3.02
N VAL A 53 -0.44 -1.49 2.60
CA VAL A 53 -0.24 -2.68 3.45
C VAL A 53 0.88 -2.46 4.45
N GLU A 54 1.98 -1.82 4.02
CA GLU A 54 3.11 -1.49 4.89
C GLU A 54 2.66 -0.63 6.08
N ARG A 55 1.79 0.37 5.85
CA ARG A 55 1.14 1.16 6.92
C ARG A 55 0.33 0.30 7.88
N ALA A 56 -0.45 -0.65 7.37
CA ALA A 56 -1.28 -1.50 8.21
C ALA A 56 -0.46 -2.47 9.06
N ILE A 57 0.62 -3.03 8.50
CA ILE A 57 1.57 -3.85 9.25
C ILE A 57 2.24 -3.01 10.32
N ALA A 58 2.73 -1.81 9.97
CA ALA A 58 3.37 -0.90 10.91
C ALA A 58 2.42 -0.51 12.05
N ALA A 59 1.16 -0.21 11.75
CA ALA A 59 0.12 0.06 12.73
C ALA A 59 -0.13 -1.14 13.67
N ALA A 60 -0.22 -2.36 13.14
CA ALA A 60 -0.37 -3.56 13.97
C ALA A 60 0.84 -3.82 14.88
N LEU A 61 2.02 -3.39 14.44
CA LEU A 61 3.25 -3.45 15.21
C LEU A 61 3.49 -2.21 16.09
N GLU A 62 2.57 -1.22 16.09
CA GLU A 62 2.73 0.08 16.76
C GLU A 62 4.07 0.75 16.44
N THR A 63 4.45 0.67 15.16
CA THR A 63 5.68 1.24 14.62
C THR A 63 5.39 2.07 13.38
N VAL A 64 6.41 2.79 12.93
CA VAL A 64 6.37 3.62 11.73
C VAL A 64 6.83 2.79 10.53
N PRO A 65 6.15 2.86 9.36
CA PRO A 65 6.57 2.09 8.19
C PRO A 65 7.99 2.47 7.73
N ALA A 66 8.42 3.72 7.92
CA ALA A 66 9.79 4.16 7.66
C ALA A 66 10.85 3.45 8.49
N LYS A 67 10.49 2.94 9.68
CA LYS A 67 11.39 2.17 10.54
C LYS A 67 11.55 0.72 10.06
N LEU A 68 10.51 0.16 9.44
CA LEU A 68 10.52 -1.21 8.90
C LEU A 68 11.13 -1.25 7.49
N TRP A 69 10.92 -0.22 6.70
CA TRP A 69 11.40 -0.13 5.32
C TRP A 69 12.03 1.24 5.04
N PRO A 70 13.18 1.57 5.65
CA PRO A 70 13.88 2.83 5.41
C PRO A 70 14.27 3.02 3.93
N GLU A 71 14.47 1.92 3.21
CA GLU A 71 14.75 1.96 1.79
C GLU A 71 13.53 2.38 0.95
N ARG A 72 12.29 2.17 1.43
CA ARG A 72 11.04 2.42 0.68
C ARG A 72 10.30 3.70 1.09
N TRP A 73 10.54 4.22 2.28
CA TRP A 73 9.89 5.40 2.83
C TRP A 73 10.88 6.54 3.05
N ASN A 74 10.37 7.77 2.97
CA ASN A 74 11.09 8.95 3.41
C ASN A 74 10.86 9.17 4.91
N GLY A 75 11.71 9.99 5.54
CA GLY A 75 11.58 10.35 6.96
C GLY A 75 10.25 11.03 7.30
N ASP A 76 9.58 11.61 6.31
CA ASP A 76 8.29 12.31 6.45
C ASP A 76 7.08 11.37 6.31
N ASP A 77 7.25 10.06 6.51
CA ASP A 77 6.21 9.05 6.30
C ASP A 77 5.58 9.08 4.90
N THR A 78 6.31 9.58 3.91
CA THR A 78 5.90 9.53 2.50
C THR A 78 6.54 8.33 1.80
N PRO A 79 5.78 7.49 1.06
CA PRO A 79 6.36 6.40 0.31
C PRO A 79 7.13 6.95 -0.89
N LYS A 80 8.36 6.46 -1.12
CA LYS A 80 9.19 6.88 -2.26
C LYS A 80 8.54 6.56 -3.61
N ARG A 81 7.79 5.47 -3.66
CA ARG A 81 6.99 5.11 -4.84
C ARG A 81 5.66 5.85 -4.81
N LEU A 82 5.67 7.07 -5.34
CA LEU A 82 4.44 7.78 -5.68
C LEU A 82 3.83 7.13 -6.92
N ARG A 83 2.61 6.60 -6.79
CA ARG A 83 1.75 6.28 -7.94
C ARG A 83 0.65 7.34 -8.02
N PRO A 84 0.93 8.53 -8.55
CA PRO A 84 -0.04 9.62 -8.58
C PRO A 84 -1.34 9.25 -9.32
N ASN A 85 -1.27 8.33 -10.29
CA ASN A 85 -2.42 7.91 -11.09
C ASN A 85 -3.12 6.64 -10.57
N ARG A 86 -2.83 6.15 -9.35
CA ARG A 86 -3.57 5.00 -8.79
C ARG A 86 -4.80 5.52 -8.06
N ALA A 87 -5.96 4.92 -8.36
CA ALA A 87 -7.27 5.31 -7.86
C ALA A 87 -7.40 5.46 -6.32
N GLU A 88 -6.44 4.99 -5.52
CA GLU A 88 -6.43 5.21 -4.06
C GLU A 88 -6.41 6.71 -3.69
N GLN A 89 -5.87 7.60 -4.54
CA GLN A 89 -5.99 9.07 -4.38
C GLN A 89 -7.29 9.64 -4.99
N SER A 90 -7.87 9.00 -6.01
CA SER A 90 -9.13 9.48 -6.60
C SER A 90 -10.35 9.08 -5.78
N VAL A 91 -10.27 8.00 -4.98
CA VAL A 91 -11.38 7.52 -4.16
C VAL A 91 -11.63 8.42 -2.95
N SER A 92 -10.59 9.05 -2.37
CA SER A 92 -10.76 10.02 -1.27
C SER A 92 -11.42 11.33 -1.69
N ALA A 93 -11.53 11.61 -2.99
CA ALA A 93 -12.14 12.83 -3.52
C ALA A 93 -13.58 12.63 -4.04
N GLN A 94 -14.12 11.40 -4.03
CA GLN A 94 -15.37 11.06 -4.73
C GLN A 94 -16.40 10.33 -3.84
N TYR A 95 -16.38 10.56 -2.53
CA TYR A 95 -17.46 10.16 -1.62
C TYR A 95 -18.28 11.38 -1.18
N THR A 96 -18.65 12.22 -2.15
CA THR A 96 -19.79 13.12 -1.98
C THR A 96 -21.03 12.39 -2.44
N GLU A 97 -22.06 12.50 -1.62
CA GLU A 97 -23.35 11.83 -1.68
C GLU A 97 -24.13 12.13 -2.97
N TYR A 98 -23.80 11.54 -4.13
CA TYR A 98 -24.63 11.64 -5.33
C TYR A 98 -24.63 10.38 -6.19
N PRO A 99 -25.79 10.03 -6.80
CA PRO A 99 -25.98 8.79 -7.53
C PRO A 99 -25.15 8.71 -8.81
N LYS A 100 -24.81 7.47 -9.11
CA LYS A 100 -23.79 7.02 -10.04
C LYS A 100 -24.34 6.96 -11.47
N ASP A 101 -24.71 8.10 -12.03
CA ASP A 101 -24.92 8.19 -13.48
C ASP A 101 -23.56 8.48 -14.14
N SER A 102 -22.81 7.41 -14.44
CA SER A 102 -21.66 7.50 -15.33
C SER A 102 -22.16 7.85 -16.72
N VAL A 103 -22.32 9.15 -17.00
CA VAL A 103 -22.65 9.61 -18.34
C VAL A 103 -21.48 9.19 -19.25
N TYR A 104 -21.73 8.21 -20.09
CA TYR A 104 -20.83 7.76 -21.14
C TYR A 104 -20.39 8.98 -21.95
N ARG A 105 -19.12 9.39 -21.79
CA ARG A 105 -18.47 10.42 -22.61
C ARG A 105 -17.46 9.74 -23.53
N PRO A 106 -17.83 9.42 -24.78
CA PRO A 106 -16.86 8.87 -25.73
C PRO A 106 -15.81 9.95 -26.01
N VAL A 107 -14.54 9.62 -25.77
CA VAL A 107 -13.41 10.48 -26.11
C VAL A 107 -13.19 10.37 -27.63
N PRO A 108 -13.39 11.43 -28.43
CA PRO A 108 -13.19 11.34 -29.87
C PRO A 108 -11.70 11.17 -30.19
N HIS A 109 -11.37 10.14 -30.96
CA HIS A 109 -10.03 9.94 -31.49
C HIS A 109 -9.76 11.04 -32.53
N ARG A 110 -8.76 11.90 -32.28
CA ARG A 110 -8.34 12.95 -33.22
C ARG A 110 -7.78 12.30 -34.48
N LYS A 111 -8.55 12.28 -35.57
CA LYS A 111 -8.03 11.98 -36.91
C LYS A 111 -7.26 13.22 -37.37
N THR A 112 -5.94 13.17 -37.34
CA THR A 112 -5.09 14.10 -38.07
C THR A 112 -5.35 13.88 -39.56
N GLN A 113 -6.17 14.75 -40.15
CA GLN A 113 -6.30 14.85 -41.59
C GLN A 113 -5.08 15.64 -42.06
N ALA A 114 -4.15 14.96 -42.74
CA ALA A 114 -3.11 15.62 -43.52
C ALA A 114 -3.82 16.15 -44.78
N GLU A 115 -3.94 17.46 -44.90
CA GLU A 115 -4.35 18.10 -46.15
C GLU A 115 -3.20 18.09 -47.16
N VAL A 116 -3.62 18.05 -48.43
CA VAL A 116 -2.92 17.78 -49.69
C VAL A 116 -1.95 18.90 -50.08
#